data_AF-A0A560GKV9-F1
#
_entry.id   AF-A0A560GKV9-F1
#
_cell.length_a   1.000
_cell.length_b   1.000
_cell.length_c   1.000
_cell.angle_alpha   90.00
_cell.angle_beta   90.00
_cell.angle_gamma   90.00
#
_symmetry.space_group_name_H-M   'P 1'
#
loop_
_entity.id
_entity.type
_entity.pdbx_description
1 polymer ?
#
loop_
_entity_poly.entity_id
_entity_poly.type
_entity_poly.pdbx_seq_one_letter_code
_entity_poly.pdbx_strand_id
1 'polypeptide(L)' 'MLVQRGPEQYEFFAGSLRDLVPGDLVLARVGRVLDLSWLRAEVADLYSPDNGRPGIDPEAALRLMLAGFLLGIVHDAA' A
#
# COMPACT_ATOMS: atom_id res chain seq x y z
N MET A 1 -30.86 19.54 6.77
CA MET A 1 -30.46 20.01 5.43
C MET A 1 -29.92 18.82 4.66
N LEU A 2 -30.49 18.49 3.51
CA LEU A 2 -30.00 17.41 2.64
C LEU A 2 -28.78 17.92 1.88
N VAL A 3 -27.65 17.23 2.02
CA VAL A 3 -26.45 17.46 1.19
C VAL A 3 -26.86 17.23 -0.26
N GLN A 4 -26.88 18.31 -1.04
CA GLN A 4 -27.01 18.23 -2.49
C GLN A 4 -25.70 17.61 -2.99
N ARG A 5 -25.70 16.35 -3.40
CA ARG A 5 -24.56 15.79 -4.14
C ARG A 5 -24.52 16.53 -5.49
N GLY A 6 -23.44 17.27 -5.72
CA GLY A 6 -23.15 17.83 -7.04
C GLY A 6 -23.08 16.73 -8.11
N PRO A 7 -23.11 17.09 -9.39
CA PRO A 7 -23.03 16.11 -10.48
C PRO A 7 -21.82 15.20 -10.24
N GLU A 8 -22.03 13.89 -10.28
CA GLU A 8 -20.97 12.92 -10.02
C GLU A 8 -19.90 13.06 -11.12
N GLN A 9 -18.79 13.72 -10.79
CA GLN A 9 -17.62 13.79 -11.66
C GLN A 9 -16.96 12.42 -11.69
N TYR A 10 -17.26 11.65 -12.73
CA TYR A 10 -16.48 10.47 -13.08
C TYR A 10 -15.20 10.96 -13.80
N GLU A 11 -14.15 11.24 -13.05
CA GLU A 11 -12.81 11.46 -13.62
C GLU A 11 -12.21 10.11 -14.01
N PHE A 12 -12.24 9.81 -15.31
CA PHE A 12 -11.55 8.65 -15.87
C PHE A 12 -10.08 9.00 -16.11
N PHE A 13 -9.18 8.36 -15.37
CA PHE A 13 -7.75 8.41 -15.66
C PHE A 13 -7.37 7.25 -16.58
N ALA A 14 -7.06 7.55 -17.84
CA ALA A 14 -6.52 6.58 -18.79
C ALA A 14 -4.99 6.59 -18.72
N GLY A 15 -4.40 5.82 -17.80
CA GLY A 15 -2.95 5.75 -17.63
C GLY A 15 -2.53 4.94 -16.40
N SER A 16 -1.23 4.88 -16.14
CA SER A 16 -0.70 4.25 -14.93
C SER A 16 -0.73 5.23 -13.77
N LEU A 17 -1.26 4.82 -12.62
CA LEU A 17 -1.18 5.62 -11.39
C LEU A 17 0.26 5.92 -10.98
N ARG A 18 1.24 5.11 -11.42
CA ARG A 18 2.66 5.37 -11.16
C ARG A 18 3.16 6.65 -11.83
N ASP A 19 2.58 7.04 -12.97
CA ASP A 19 2.99 8.23 -13.71
C ASP A 19 2.60 9.52 -12.96
N LEU A 20 1.68 9.41 -12.00
CA LEU A 20 1.26 10.51 -11.13
C LEU A 20 2.15 10.66 -9.88
N VAL A 21 3.03 9.70 -9.60
CA VAL A 21 3.87 9.72 -8.39
C VAL A 21 5.20 10.43 -8.69
N PRO A 22 5.55 11.52 -8.00
CA PRO A 22 6.83 12.19 -8.17
C PRO A 22 8.00 11.23 -7.90
N GLY A 23 8.98 11.22 -8.81
CA GLY A 23 10.12 10.29 -8.73
C GLY A 23 11.10 10.59 -7.59
N ASP A 24 11.05 11.78 -7.01
CA ASP A 24 11.83 12.22 -5.86
C ASP A 24 11.20 11.88 -4.52
N LEU A 25 9.92 11.45 -4.50
CA LEU A 25 9.22 11.01 -3.31
C LEU A 25 9.95 9.80 -2.68
N VAL A 26 10.16 9.85 -1.36
CA VAL A 26 10.98 8.85 -0.65
C VAL A 26 10.51 7.42 -0.88
N LEU A 27 9.19 7.18 -0.88
CA LEU A 27 8.62 5.85 -1.14
C LEU A 27 8.83 5.38 -2.58
N ALA A 28 8.84 6.30 -3.55
CA ALA A 28 9.13 5.98 -4.94
C ALA A 28 10.61 5.58 -5.12
N ARG A 29 11.53 6.26 -4.40
CA ARG A 29 12.96 5.91 -4.40
C ARG A 29 13.21 4.58 -3.72
N VAL A 30 12.63 4.35 -2.55
CA VAL A 30 12.76 3.08 -1.80
C VAL A 30 12.14 1.93 -2.59
N GLY A 31 10.95 2.12 -3.15
CA GLY A 31 10.27 1.09 -3.93
C GLY A 31 11.03 0.61 -5.18
N ARG A 32 12.00 1.39 -5.68
CA ARG A 32 12.88 0.98 -6.80
C ARG A 32 13.98 0.00 -6.39
N VAL A 33 14.38 0.01 -5.12
CA VAL A 33 15.51 -0.78 -4.60
C VAL A 33 15.08 -1.85 -3.60
N LEU A 34 13.86 -1.75 -3.07
CA LEU A 34 13.33 -2.67 -2.07
C LEU A 34 12.80 -3.95 -2.74
N ASP A 35 13.57 -5.02 -2.62
CA ASP A 35 13.16 -6.38 -3.00
C ASP A 35 12.68 -7.17 -1.78
N LEU A 36 11.43 -7.63 -1.84
CA LEU A 36 10.78 -8.45 -0.80
C LEU A 36 10.31 -9.80 -1.35
N SER A 37 10.70 -10.18 -2.57
CA SER A 37 10.24 -11.42 -3.22
C SER A 37 10.53 -12.69 -2.42
N TRP A 38 11.53 -12.64 -1.55
CA TRP A 38 11.92 -13.72 -0.63
C TRP A 38 10.97 -13.87 0.57
N LEU A 39 10.28 -12.80 0.98
CA LEU A 39 9.63 -12.71 2.29
C LEU A 39 8.51 -13.74 2.45
N ARG A 40 7.73 -13.98 1.41
CA ARG A 40 6.62 -14.95 1.44
C ARG A 40 7.11 -16.37 1.76
N ALA A 41 8.26 -16.76 1.24
CA ALA A 41 8.82 -18.08 1.49
C ALA A 41 9.30 -18.21 2.94
N GLU A 42 10.00 -17.20 3.45
CA GLU A 42 10.53 -17.18 4.82
C GLU A 42 9.43 -17.26 5.90
N VAL A 43 8.26 -16.68 5.67
CA VAL A 43 7.17 -16.65 6.65
C VAL A 43 6.11 -17.73 6.40
N ALA A 44 6.27 -18.58 5.39
CA ALA A 44 5.23 -19.53 4.95
C ALA A 44 4.75 -20.43 6.09
N ASP A 45 5.67 -20.91 6.94
CA ASP A 45 5.38 -21.81 8.06
C ASP A 45 4.55 -21.15 9.18
N LEU A 46 4.44 -19.82 9.17
CA LEU A 46 3.62 -19.06 10.13
C LEU A 46 2.17 -18.91 9.68
N TYR A 47 1.86 -19.27 8.43
CA TYR A 47 0.53 -19.16 7.84
C TYR A 47 -0.10 -20.54 7.61
N SER A 48 -1.41 -20.62 7.74
CA SER A 48 -2.14 -21.82 7.31
C SER A 48 -2.46 -21.70 5.82
N PRO A 49 -2.01 -22.64 4.96
CA PRO A 49 -2.23 -22.55 3.51
C PRO A 49 -3.69 -22.79 3.12
N ASP A 50 -4.38 -23.67 3.84
CA ASP A 50 -5.68 -24.22 3.40
C ASP A 50 -6.83 -23.92 4.38
N ASN A 51 -6.61 -23.06 5.39
CA ASN A 51 -7.61 -22.81 6.43
C ASN A 51 -7.71 -21.32 6.78
N GLY A 52 -8.95 -20.84 6.95
CA GLY A 52 -9.27 -19.48 7.40
C GLY A 52 -9.37 -18.45 6.27
N ARG A 53 -9.46 -17.17 6.66
CA ARG A 53 -9.48 -16.03 5.73
C ARG A 53 -8.06 -15.77 5.24
N PRO A 54 -7.84 -15.49 3.93
CA PRO A 54 -6.53 -15.10 3.44
C PRO A 54 -5.97 -13.92 4.25
N GLY A 55 -4.78 -14.09 4.81
CA GLY A 55 -4.07 -13.02 5.50
C GLY A 55 -3.64 -11.91 4.53
N ILE A 56 -3.24 -10.77 5.08
CA ILE A 56 -2.59 -9.71 4.29
C ILE A 56 -1.30 -10.29 3.71
N ASP A 57 -1.01 -10.00 2.44
CA ASP A 57 0.25 -10.35 1.80
C ASP A 57 1.43 -9.81 2.64
N PRO A 58 2.41 -10.64 3.01
CA PRO A 58 3.47 -10.23 3.93
C PRO A 58 4.34 -9.10 3.35
N GLU A 59 4.54 -9.07 2.02
CA GLU A 59 5.26 -7.96 1.40
C GLU A 59 4.46 -6.66 1.48
N ALA A 60 3.15 -6.71 1.24
CA ALA A 60 2.26 -5.56 1.39
C ALA A 60 2.25 -5.04 2.83
N ALA A 61 2.16 -5.93 3.82
CA ALA A 61 2.21 -5.57 5.24
C ALA A 61 3.53 -4.84 5.57
N LEU A 62 4.67 -5.40 5.17
CA LEU A 62 5.98 -4.79 5.43
C LEU A 62 6.15 -3.46 4.66
N ARG A 63 5.70 -3.37 3.41
CA ARG A 63 5.70 -2.12 2.64
C ARG A 63 4.88 -1.02 3.32
N LEU A 64 3.72 -1.35 3.89
CA LEU A 64 2.89 -0.39 4.63
C LEU A 64 3.56 0.07 5.92
N MET A 65 4.17 -0.85 6.68
CA MET A 65 4.92 -0.50 7.90
C MET A 65 6.10 0.41 7.58
N LEU A 66 6.89 0.07 6.56
CA LEU A 66 8.01 0.89 6.09
C LEU A 66 7.54 2.24 5.57
N ALA A 67 6.42 2.29 4.85
CA ALA A 67 5.85 3.55 4.38
C ALA A 67 5.45 4.46 5.54
N GLY A 68 4.77 3.91 6.56
CA GLY A 68 4.43 4.65 7.77
C GLY A 68 5.67 5.18 8.47
N PHE A 69 6.69 4.35 8.64
CA PHE A 69 7.97 4.75 9.24
C PHE A 69 8.66 5.87 8.45
N LEU A 70 8.82 5.71 7.13
CA LEU A 70 9.51 6.69 6.27
C LEU A 70 8.77 8.02 6.14
N LEU A 71 7.43 8.00 6.26
CA LEU A 71 6.60 9.20 6.27
C LEU A 71 6.45 9.82 7.67
N GLY A 72 7.01 9.21 8.72
CA GLY A 72 6.87 9.69 10.09
C GLY A 72 5.46 9.53 10.66
N ILE A 73 4.65 8.60 10.12
CA ILE A 73 3.31 8.28 10.62
C ILE A 73 3.49 7.39 11.87
N VAL A 74 3.54 8.03 13.03
CA VAL A 74 3.76 7.37 14.32
C VAL A 74 2.47 7.13 15.11
N HIS A 75 1.39 7.86 14.79
CA HIS A 75 0.09 7.77 15.47
C HIS A 75 -1.06 7.99 14.50
N ASP A 76 -2.20 7.33 14.77
CA ASP A 76 -3.49 7.77 14.25
C ASP A 76 -3.83 9.10 14.95
N ALA A 77 -4.13 10.14 14.19
CA ALA A 77 -4.58 11.40 14.78
C ALA A 77 -5.99 11.17 15.33
N ALA A 78 -6.07 10.88 16.63
CA ALA A 78 -7.31 10.74 17.39
C ALA A 78 -8.09 12.06 17.46
#